data_AF-A0A136PMW6-F1
#
_entry.id   AF-A0A136PMW6-F1
#
_cell.length_a   1.000
_cell.length_b   1.000
_cell.length_c   1.000
_cell.angle_alpha   90.00
_cell.angle_beta   90.00
_cell.angle_gamma   90.00
#
_symmetry.space_group_name_H-M   'P 1'
#
loop_
_entity.id
_entity.type
_entity.pdbx_description
1 polymer ?
#
loop_
_entity_poly.entity_id
_entity_poly.type
_entity_poly.pdbx_seq_one_letter_code
_entity_poly.pdbx_strand_id
1 'polypeptide(L)'
;MTPRNGVDQAAAVRAANGRPAPAQPMPMGIRVTKGPGAPQATEAASAAPSTPRGAEELLRLAAGSDLARTRHLGEKIASLVADLAARIDVEQAQRQEREAAEAKRRELAEAEATLASQLAEVRQKLRSTRDSTASVTASGGRREGAERRAEIRAWAVANGYEVAERGRIAERVVQAWAAATGSEVTA
;
A
#
# COMPACT_ATOMS: atom_id res chain seq x y z
N MET A 1 -9.91 -13.52 10.66
CA MET A 1 -11.22 -13.73 11.31
C MET A 1 -11.95 -12.39 11.36
N THR A 2 -12.98 -12.22 10.53
CA THR A 2 -13.81 -11.01 10.41
C THR A 2 -15.17 -11.23 11.07
N PRO A 3 -15.71 -10.29 11.86
CA PRO A 3 -17.09 -10.37 12.28
C PRO A 3 -18.03 -9.95 11.15
N ARG A 4 -19.06 -10.78 11.02
CA ARG A 4 -20.19 -10.75 10.09
C ARG A 4 -21.27 -9.88 10.71
N ASN A 5 -21.58 -8.71 10.14
CA ASN A 5 -22.83 -7.99 10.40
C ASN A 5 -23.11 -7.00 9.27
N GLY A 6 -23.82 -7.49 8.25
CA GLY A 6 -24.42 -6.67 7.20
C GLY A 6 -25.63 -5.92 7.75
N VAL A 7 -25.38 -4.82 8.44
CA VAL A 7 -26.43 -3.86 8.77
C VAL A 7 -26.56 -2.93 7.58
N ASP A 8 -27.63 -3.16 6.81
CA ASP A 8 -27.99 -2.46 5.59
C ASP A 8 -28.13 -0.95 5.86
N GLN A 9 -27.07 -0.17 5.59
CA GLN A 9 -27.05 1.28 5.85
C GLN A 9 -28.22 2.01 5.17
N ALA A 10 -28.75 1.44 4.08
CA ALA A 10 -29.93 1.96 3.40
C ALA A 10 -31.21 1.84 4.25
N ALA A 11 -31.30 0.90 5.19
CA ALA A 11 -32.42 0.78 6.12
C ALA A 11 -32.40 1.86 7.20
N ALA A 12 -31.22 2.20 7.75
CA ALA A 12 -31.07 3.24 8.76
C ALA A 12 -31.42 4.64 8.24
N VAL A 13 -31.03 4.94 6.99
CA VAL A 13 -31.34 6.24 6.35
C VAL A 13 -32.84 6.38 6.01
N ARG A 14 -33.57 5.27 5.81
CA ARG A 14 -35.01 5.29 5.53
C ARG A 14 -35.86 5.55 6.77
N ALA A 15 -35.47 5.05 7.93
CA ALA A 15 -36.18 5.27 9.20
C ALA A 15 -36.14 6.75 9.64
N ALA A 16 -35.06 7.48 9.35
CA ALA A 16 -34.93 8.89 9.68
C ALA A 16 -35.84 9.81 8.83
N ASN A 17 -36.33 9.34 7.68
CA ASN A 17 -37.11 10.13 6.72
C ASN A 17 -38.61 9.77 6.69
N GLY A 18 -39.12 9.01 7.68
CA GLY A 18 -40.56 8.77 7.86
C GLY A 18 -41.29 8.05 6.71
N ARG A 19 -40.56 7.33 5.85
CA ARG A 19 -41.11 6.71 4.64
C ARG A 19 -41.38 5.21 4.85
N PRO A 20 -42.62 4.71 4.74
CA PRO A 20 -42.90 3.29 4.90
C PRO A 20 -42.36 2.47 3.71
N ALA A 21 -41.91 1.24 4.00
CA ALA A 21 -41.34 0.31 3.03
C ALA A 21 -42.37 -0.19 1.99
N PRO A 22 -41.97 -0.47 0.73
CA PRO A 22 -42.87 -1.05 -0.25
C PRO A 22 -43.25 -2.49 0.12
N ALA A 23 -44.54 -2.80 0.05
CA ALA A 23 -45.09 -4.13 0.27
C ALA A 23 -44.56 -5.13 -0.76
N GLN A 24 -44.14 -6.30 -0.29
CA GLN A 24 -43.69 -7.42 -1.13
C GLN A 24 -44.85 -7.95 -1.98
N PRO A 25 -44.67 -8.19 -3.29
CA PRO A 25 -45.67 -8.89 -4.09
C PRO A 25 -45.64 -10.39 -3.79
N MET A 26 -46.80 -10.94 -3.41
CA MET A 26 -47.04 -12.37 -3.20
C MET A 26 -46.82 -13.17 -4.50
N PRO A 27 -46.28 -14.39 -4.45
CA PRO A 27 -46.13 -15.24 -5.63
C PRO A 27 -47.49 -15.84 -6.04
N MET A 28 -48.02 -15.40 -7.18
CA MET A 28 -49.20 -16.02 -7.80
C MET A 28 -48.80 -17.30 -8.53
N GLY A 29 -49.49 -18.39 -8.17
CA GLY A 29 -49.18 -19.76 -8.54
C GLY A 29 -49.08 -20.05 -10.04
N ILE A 30 -48.15 -20.95 -10.35
CA ILE A 30 -47.99 -21.62 -11.63
C ILE A 30 -49.29 -22.35 -11.97
N ARG A 31 -49.93 -21.99 -13.09
CA ARG A 31 -50.97 -22.83 -13.70
C ARG A 31 -50.34 -23.67 -14.81
N VAL A 32 -50.11 -24.94 -14.51
CA VAL A 32 -49.85 -26.00 -15.49
C VAL A 32 -51.15 -26.26 -16.25
N THR A 33 -51.21 -25.92 -17.54
CA THR A 33 -52.29 -26.37 -18.42
C THR A 33 -51.83 -27.58 -19.21
N LYS A 34 -52.38 -28.74 -18.82
CA LYS A 34 -52.37 -30.01 -19.53
C LYS A 34 -52.94 -29.84 -20.94
N GLY A 35 -52.17 -30.21 -21.97
CA GLY A 35 -52.67 -30.31 -23.35
C GLY A 35 -53.55 -31.54 -23.57
N PRO A 36 -54.27 -31.58 -24.70
CA PRO A 36 -54.42 -32.86 -25.39
C PRO A 36 -54.30 -32.75 -26.93
N GLY A 37 -53.61 -33.74 -27.50
CA GLY A 37 -54.11 -34.53 -28.64
C GLY A 37 -54.15 -33.91 -30.05
N ALA A 38 -53.15 -34.27 -30.85
CA ALA A 38 -53.01 -34.23 -32.32
C ALA A 38 -54.24 -34.80 -33.11
N PRO A 39 -54.34 -34.76 -34.47
CA PRO A 39 -53.23 -34.85 -35.44
C PRO A 39 -53.38 -34.19 -36.84
N GLN A 40 -52.36 -34.45 -37.68
CA GLN A 40 -52.22 -34.28 -39.15
C GLN A 40 -51.58 -32.98 -39.60
N ALA A 41 -50.74 -32.91 -40.64
CA ALA A 41 -49.92 -33.86 -41.40
C ALA A 41 -48.97 -32.97 -42.25
N THR A 42 -47.76 -33.46 -42.53
CA THR A 42 -46.91 -33.13 -43.70
C THR A 42 -47.04 -31.75 -44.35
N GLU A 43 -46.05 -30.87 -44.13
CA GLU A 43 -45.55 -30.02 -45.21
C GLU A 43 -44.06 -29.74 -45.02
N ALA A 44 -43.28 -30.11 -46.04
CA ALA A 44 -41.87 -29.83 -46.14
C ALA A 44 -41.69 -28.38 -46.62
N ALA A 45 -40.98 -27.55 -45.86
CA ALA A 45 -40.28 -26.39 -46.41
C ALA A 45 -39.17 -25.95 -45.44
N SER A 46 -37.95 -26.28 -45.84
CA SER A 46 -36.68 -25.64 -45.49
C SER A 46 -36.79 -24.35 -44.65
N ALA A 47 -36.63 -24.46 -43.34
CA ALA A 47 -36.30 -23.33 -42.48
C ALA A 47 -34.79 -23.36 -42.26
N ALA A 48 -34.03 -22.73 -43.15
CA ALA A 48 -32.62 -22.43 -42.91
C ALA A 48 -32.50 -21.67 -41.57
N PRO A 49 -31.49 -21.96 -40.73
CA PRO A 49 -31.23 -21.12 -39.57
C PRO A 49 -30.82 -19.76 -40.11
N SER A 50 -31.68 -18.75 -39.96
CA SER A 50 -31.29 -17.36 -40.16
C SER A 50 -30.29 -17.03 -39.07
N THR A 51 -29.00 -17.24 -39.35
CA THR A 51 -27.92 -16.74 -38.52
C THR A 51 -28.20 -15.24 -38.31
N PRO A 52 -28.21 -14.73 -37.07
CA PRO A 52 -28.41 -13.32 -36.86
C PRO A 52 -27.32 -12.58 -37.64
N ARG A 53 -27.71 -11.87 -38.70
CA ARG A 53 -26.77 -11.07 -39.48
C ARG A 53 -26.04 -10.13 -38.52
N GLY A 54 -24.71 -10.11 -38.62
CA GLY A 54 -23.90 -9.22 -37.81
C GLY A 54 -24.28 -7.76 -38.06
N ALA A 55 -24.16 -6.91 -37.04
CA ALA A 55 -24.50 -5.49 -37.16
C ALA A 55 -23.78 -4.81 -38.34
N GLU A 56 -22.52 -5.15 -38.59
CA GLU A 56 -21.75 -4.66 -39.73
C GLU A 56 -22.27 -5.13 -41.09
N GLU A 57 -22.78 -6.36 -41.16
CA GLU A 57 -23.38 -6.91 -42.38
C GLU A 57 -24.71 -6.20 -42.67
N LEU A 58 -25.51 -5.95 -41.63
CA LEU A 58 -26.75 -5.18 -41.75
C LEU A 58 -26.50 -3.73 -42.18
N LEU A 59 -25.46 -3.07 -41.64
CA LEU A 59 -25.06 -1.73 -42.04
C LEU A 59 -24.59 -1.69 -43.51
N ARG A 60 -23.81 -2.68 -43.94
CA ARG A 60 -23.37 -2.81 -45.35
C ARG A 60 -24.55 -3.01 -46.30
N LEU A 61 -25.49 -3.88 -45.96
CA LEU A 61 -26.71 -4.10 -46.75
C LEU A 61 -27.61 -2.86 -46.75
N ALA A 62 -27.71 -2.14 -45.64
CA ALA A 62 -28.47 -0.91 -45.55
C ALA A 62 -27.89 0.19 -46.43
N ALA A 63 -26.56 0.32 -46.50
CA ALA A 63 -25.87 1.28 -47.36
C ALA A 63 -26.09 1.02 -48.86
N GLY A 64 -26.18 -0.26 -49.26
CA GLY A 64 -26.49 -0.67 -50.64
C GLY A 64 -27.97 -0.76 -50.99
N SER A 65 -28.88 -0.39 -50.08
CA SER A 65 -30.33 -0.50 -50.30
C SER A 65 -30.87 0.63 -51.17
N ASP A 66 -31.71 0.31 -52.15
CA ASP A 66 -32.42 1.30 -52.98
C ASP A 66 -33.46 2.11 -52.19
N LEU A 67 -33.90 1.59 -51.03
CA LEU A 67 -34.85 2.27 -50.16
C LEU A 67 -34.16 3.36 -49.34
N ALA A 68 -34.51 4.63 -49.60
CA ALA A 68 -33.94 5.79 -48.90
C ALA A 68 -34.05 5.70 -47.36
N ARG A 69 -35.17 5.18 -46.86
CA ARG A 69 -35.39 4.98 -45.41
C ARG A 69 -34.39 3.99 -44.80
N THR A 70 -34.06 2.92 -45.51
CA THR A 70 -33.13 1.89 -45.04
C THR A 70 -31.71 2.44 -44.97
N ARG A 71 -31.28 3.20 -46.01
CA ARG A 71 -30.00 3.92 -45.98
C ARG A 71 -29.91 4.89 -44.80
N HIS A 72 -30.92 5.71 -44.61
CA HIS A 72 -30.95 6.68 -43.51
C HIS A 72 -30.87 6.02 -42.12
N LEU A 73 -31.57 4.90 -41.91
CA LEU A 73 -31.45 4.14 -40.66
C LEU A 73 -30.05 3.54 -40.49
N GLY A 74 -29.46 3.02 -41.57
CA GLY A 74 -28.08 2.54 -41.57
C GLY A 74 -27.09 3.63 -41.17
N GLU A 75 -27.19 4.82 -41.77
CA GLU A 75 -26.36 5.99 -41.43
C GLU A 75 -26.49 6.39 -39.96
N LYS A 76 -27.73 6.45 -39.45
CA LYS A 76 -27.98 6.80 -38.04
C LYS A 76 -27.43 5.76 -37.07
N ILE A 77 -27.55 4.47 -37.39
CA ILE A 77 -26.98 3.42 -36.54
C ILE A 77 -25.44 3.48 -36.60
N ALA A 78 -24.86 3.69 -37.79
CA ALA A 78 -23.42 3.84 -37.95
C ALA A 78 -22.89 5.03 -37.14
N SER A 79 -23.59 6.18 -37.13
CA SER A 79 -23.18 7.33 -36.33
C SER A 79 -23.24 7.04 -34.83
N LEU A 80 -24.27 6.35 -34.35
CA LEU A 80 -24.38 5.96 -32.93
C LEU A 80 -23.30 4.95 -32.51
N VAL A 81 -22.95 4.01 -33.39
CA VAL A 81 -21.86 3.07 -33.15
C VAL A 81 -20.52 3.80 -33.08
N ALA A 82 -20.28 4.76 -33.98
CA ALA A 82 -19.08 5.59 -33.94
C ALA A 82 -18.97 6.42 -32.66
N ASP A 83 -20.08 7.05 -32.23
CA ASP A 83 -20.13 7.79 -30.96
C ASP A 83 -19.85 6.89 -29.74
N LEU A 84 -20.41 5.68 -29.73
CA LEU A 84 -20.18 4.71 -28.67
C LEU A 84 -18.72 4.25 -28.64
N ALA A 85 -18.14 3.93 -29.79
CA ALA A 85 -16.74 3.55 -29.92
C ALA A 85 -15.82 4.65 -29.38
N ALA A 86 -16.05 5.91 -29.78
CA ALA A 86 -15.27 7.05 -29.29
C ALA A 86 -15.34 7.21 -27.76
N ARG A 87 -16.50 6.98 -27.15
CA ARG A 87 -16.65 7.02 -25.69
C ARG A 87 -15.91 5.89 -24.99
N ILE A 88 -15.95 4.69 -25.55
CA ILE A 88 -15.22 3.53 -25.02
C ILE A 88 -13.71 3.79 -25.12
N ASP A 89 -13.22 4.32 -26.23
CA ASP A 89 -11.79 4.62 -26.40
C ASP A 89 -11.30 5.65 -25.38
N VAL A 90 -12.09 6.69 -25.11
CA VAL A 90 -11.80 7.66 -24.04
C VAL A 90 -11.77 6.98 -22.66
N GLU A 91 -12.71 6.08 -22.37
CA GLU A 91 -12.71 5.35 -21.11
C GLU A 91 -11.48 4.43 -20.97
N GLN A 92 -11.11 3.73 -22.04
CA GLN A 92 -9.93 2.86 -22.05
C GLN A 92 -8.64 3.67 -21.90
N ALA A 93 -8.52 4.81 -22.58
CA ALA A 93 -7.38 5.71 -22.40
C ALA A 93 -7.26 6.18 -20.94
N GLN A 94 -8.37 6.57 -20.30
CA GLN A 94 -8.37 6.93 -18.88
C GLN A 94 -7.96 5.78 -17.96
N ARG A 95 -8.40 4.53 -18.26
CA ARG A 95 -7.98 3.35 -17.49
C ARG A 95 -6.48 3.11 -17.64
N GLN A 96 -5.95 3.18 -18.85
CA GLN A 96 -4.51 3.02 -19.12
C GLN A 96 -3.68 4.12 -18.44
N GLU A 97 -4.13 5.37 -18.46
CA GLU A 97 -3.46 6.47 -17.75
C GLU A 97 -3.42 6.24 -16.24
N ARG A 98 -4.51 5.74 -15.63
CA ARG A 98 -4.56 5.40 -14.21
C ARG A 98 -3.64 4.25 -13.86
N GLU A 99 -3.66 3.18 -14.65
CA GLU A 99 -2.78 2.03 -14.48
C GLU A 99 -1.31 2.43 -14.63
N ALA A 100 -0.97 3.25 -15.62
CA ALA A 100 0.37 3.79 -15.80
C ALA A 100 0.79 4.70 -14.63
N ALA A 101 -0.13 5.50 -14.09
CA ALA A 101 0.13 6.32 -12.91
C ALA A 101 0.35 5.47 -11.65
N GLU A 102 -0.43 4.41 -11.47
CA GLU A 102 -0.25 3.45 -10.38
C GLU A 102 1.05 2.67 -10.50
N ALA A 103 1.42 2.24 -11.71
CA ALA A 103 2.69 1.57 -11.98
C ALA A 103 3.87 2.47 -11.60
N LYS A 104 3.87 3.72 -12.07
CA LYS A 104 4.89 4.72 -11.68
C LYS A 104 4.94 4.95 -10.18
N ARG A 105 3.79 5.00 -9.50
CA ARG A 105 3.75 5.13 -8.03
C ARG A 105 4.35 3.92 -7.33
N ARG A 106 4.14 2.70 -7.84
CA ARG A 106 4.75 1.48 -7.31
C ARG A 106 6.27 1.48 -7.52
N GLU A 107 6.74 1.84 -8.71
CA GLU A 107 8.17 1.97 -9.00
C GLU A 107 8.84 3.00 -8.06
N LEU A 108 8.20 4.15 -7.84
CA LEU A 108 8.70 5.14 -6.89
C LEU A 108 8.70 4.60 -5.45
N ALA A 109 7.65 3.90 -5.02
CA ALA A 109 7.59 3.32 -3.68
C ALA A 109 8.65 2.22 -3.47
N GLU A 110 8.92 1.41 -4.49
CA GLU A 110 10.00 0.42 -4.48
C GLU A 110 11.37 1.10 -4.42
N ALA A 111 11.58 2.15 -5.23
CA ALA A 111 12.80 2.95 -5.18
C ALA A 111 13.01 3.58 -3.79
N GLU A 112 11.97 4.17 -3.20
CA GLU A 112 12.01 4.71 -1.84
C GLU A 112 12.34 3.63 -0.80
N ALA A 113 11.75 2.44 -0.92
CA ALA A 113 12.04 1.32 -0.02
C ALA A 113 13.51 0.85 -0.13
N THR A 114 14.08 0.81 -1.34
CA THR A 114 15.49 0.47 -1.53
C THR A 114 16.44 1.53 -0.98
N LEU A 115 16.11 2.82 -1.15
CA LEU A 115 16.90 3.90 -0.55
C LEU A 115 16.80 3.86 0.98
N ALA A 116 15.62 3.59 1.53
CA ALA A 116 15.44 3.45 2.97
C ALA A 116 16.26 2.29 3.55
N SER A 117 16.32 1.14 2.87
CA SER A 117 17.14 0.01 3.32
C SER A 117 18.64 0.32 3.24
N GLN A 118 19.10 0.96 2.17
CA GLN A 118 20.50 1.42 2.04
C GLN A 118 20.88 2.41 3.15
N LEU A 119 20.01 3.38 3.44
CA LEU A 119 20.24 4.34 4.53
C LEU A 119 20.25 3.66 5.90
N ALA A 120 19.38 2.66 6.11
CA ALA A 120 19.38 1.87 7.34
C ALA A 120 20.70 1.09 7.51
N GLU A 121 21.20 0.48 6.44
CA GLU A 121 22.48 -0.23 6.43
C GLU A 121 23.66 0.71 6.74
N VAL A 122 23.70 1.89 6.11
CA VAL A 122 24.73 2.91 6.38
C VAL A 122 24.66 3.35 7.84
N ARG A 123 23.46 3.62 8.38
CA ARG A 123 23.28 3.97 9.80
C ARG A 123 23.74 2.86 10.74
N GLN A 124 23.51 1.60 10.37
CA GLN A 124 23.97 0.46 11.17
C GLN A 124 25.49 0.34 11.16
N LYS A 125 26.15 0.52 10.02
CA LYS A 125 27.62 0.56 9.89
C LYS A 125 28.25 1.71 10.68
N LEU A 126 27.62 2.89 10.65
CA LEU A 126 28.06 4.03 11.47
C LEU A 126 27.86 3.79 12.96
N ARG A 127 26.79 3.10 13.35
CA ARG A 127 26.57 2.73 14.76
C ARG A 127 27.58 1.70 15.25
N SER A 128 27.85 0.65 14.48
CA SER A 128 28.80 -0.39 14.89
C SER A 128 30.23 0.16 15.02
N THR A 129 30.66 1.04 14.12
CA THR A 129 31.94 1.74 14.24
C THR A 129 31.98 2.65 15.46
N ARG A 130 30.93 3.46 15.69
CA ARG A 130 30.83 4.33 16.89
C ARG A 130 30.88 3.54 18.19
N ASP A 131 30.11 2.47 18.31
CA ASP A 131 30.04 1.67 19.53
C ASP A 131 31.37 0.94 19.78
N SER A 132 32.07 0.52 18.72
CA SER A 132 33.42 -0.04 18.81
C SER A 132 34.43 1.00 19.31
N THR A 133 34.43 2.21 18.75
CA THR A 133 35.30 3.31 19.20
C THR A 133 34.97 3.75 20.63
N ALA A 134 33.69 3.83 20.98
CA ALA A 134 33.25 4.16 22.34
C ALA A 134 33.69 3.10 23.36
N SER A 135 33.63 1.81 23.00
CA SER A 135 34.10 0.72 23.87
C SER A 135 35.62 0.77 24.08
N VAL A 136 36.39 1.02 23.02
CA VAL A 136 37.85 1.16 23.10
C VAL A 136 38.25 2.37 23.95
N THR A 137 37.61 3.52 23.74
CA THR A 137 37.89 4.74 24.54
C THR A 137 37.46 4.59 26.00
N ALA A 138 36.29 4.00 26.27
CA ALA A 138 35.81 3.77 27.63
C ALA A 138 36.67 2.76 28.41
N SER A 139 37.18 1.72 27.75
CA SER A 139 38.08 0.75 28.38
C SER A 139 39.49 1.33 28.62
N GLY A 140 40.04 2.06 27.64
CA GLY A 140 41.32 2.77 27.77
C GLY A 140 41.30 3.78 28.91
N GLY A 141 40.32 4.69 28.93
CA GLY A 141 40.20 5.73 29.96
C GLY A 141 39.95 5.17 31.37
N ARG A 142 39.26 4.04 31.50
CA ARG A 142 39.09 3.38 32.81
C ARG A 142 40.40 2.80 33.34
N ARG A 143 41.21 2.19 32.47
CA ARG A 143 42.51 1.61 32.84
C ARG A 143 43.52 2.70 33.18
N GLU A 144 43.66 3.69 32.32
CA GLU A 144 44.53 4.84 32.53
C GLU A 144 44.16 5.59 33.82
N GLY A 145 42.87 5.83 34.06
CA GLY A 145 42.42 6.44 35.30
C GLY A 145 42.67 5.57 36.54
N ALA A 146 42.66 4.24 36.41
CA ALA A 146 42.97 3.33 37.52
C ALA A 146 44.47 3.29 37.85
N GLU A 147 45.32 3.29 36.83
CA GLU A 147 46.78 3.36 36.94
C GLU A 147 47.20 4.70 37.59
N ARG A 148 46.67 5.84 37.10
CA ARG A 148 46.93 7.16 37.72
C ARG A 148 46.48 7.24 39.18
N ARG A 149 45.32 6.64 39.53
CA ARG A 149 44.87 6.57 40.93
C ARG A 149 45.76 5.64 41.79
N ALA A 150 46.43 4.66 41.21
CA ALA A 150 47.40 3.83 41.94
C ALA A 150 48.68 4.62 42.23
N GLU A 151 49.17 5.38 41.26
CA GLU A 151 50.34 6.26 41.41
C GLU A 151 50.12 7.33 42.49
N ILE A 152 48.97 8.02 42.45
CA ILE A 152 48.62 9.02 43.48
C ILE A 152 48.58 8.38 44.87
N ARG A 153 48.05 7.15 45.01
CA ARG A 153 48.03 6.44 46.30
C ARG A 153 49.43 6.07 46.79
N ALA A 154 50.28 5.56 45.91
CA ALA A 154 51.66 5.22 46.25
C ALA A 154 52.44 6.45 46.73
N TRP A 155 52.30 7.57 46.03
CA TRP A 155 52.89 8.84 46.42
C TRP A 155 52.32 9.35 47.76
N ALA A 156 51.00 9.28 47.95
CA ALA A 156 50.34 9.73 49.17
C ALA A 156 50.86 8.98 50.41
N VAL A 157 50.97 7.65 50.33
CA VAL A 157 51.51 6.82 51.42
C VAL A 157 52.98 7.16 51.69
N ALA A 158 53.80 7.35 50.64
CA ALA A 158 55.20 7.73 50.78
C ALA A 158 55.40 9.10 51.46
N ASN A 159 54.42 10.00 51.35
CA ASN A 159 54.42 11.34 51.96
C ASN A 159 53.63 11.41 53.27
N GLY A 160 53.17 10.27 53.81
CA GLY A 160 52.48 10.20 55.11
C GLY A 160 51.00 10.59 55.09
N TYR A 161 50.36 10.63 53.91
CA TYR A 161 48.92 10.84 53.80
C TYR A 161 48.15 9.53 54.00
N GLU A 162 47.11 9.57 54.83
CA GLU A 162 46.18 8.45 55.00
C GLU A 162 45.17 8.41 53.85
N VAL A 163 45.21 7.34 53.04
CA VAL A 163 44.30 7.13 51.91
C VAL A 163 43.78 5.70 51.94
N ALA A 164 42.50 5.52 51.64
CA ALA A 164 41.88 4.21 51.55
C ALA A 164 42.52 3.35 50.44
N GLU A 165 42.62 2.04 50.67
CA GLU A 165 43.26 1.10 49.74
C GLU A 165 42.51 0.98 48.40
N ARG A 166 41.22 1.32 48.37
CA ARG A 166 40.34 1.29 47.19
C ARG A 166 39.42 2.50 47.18
N GLY A 167 38.93 2.86 46.00
CA GLY A 167 37.91 3.89 45.82
C GLY A 167 38.44 5.26 45.42
N ARG A 168 37.65 6.31 45.68
CA ARG A 168 37.96 7.69 45.32
C ARG A 168 38.99 8.27 46.31
N ILE A 169 40.02 8.92 45.78
CA ILE A 169 41.04 9.61 46.56
C ILE A 169 40.51 11.00 46.92
N ALA A 170 40.78 11.48 48.14
CA ALA A 170 40.38 12.82 48.56
C ALA A 170 41.00 13.90 47.66
N GLU A 171 40.23 14.91 47.24
CA GLU A 171 40.67 15.95 46.30
C GLU A 171 41.93 16.69 46.77
N ARG A 172 42.06 16.93 48.07
CA ARG A 172 43.25 17.54 48.69
C ARG A 172 44.55 16.79 48.35
N VAL A 173 44.51 15.46 48.30
CA VAL A 173 45.68 14.62 48.03
C VAL A 173 46.01 14.62 46.54
N VAL A 174 44.98 14.64 45.68
CA VAL A 174 45.14 14.75 44.23
C VAL A 174 45.78 16.09 43.85
N GLN A 175 45.32 17.19 44.45
CA GLN A 175 45.90 18.53 44.22
C GLN A 175 47.33 18.61 44.73
N ALA A 176 47.64 18.05 45.91
CA ALA A 176 49.00 18.03 46.45
C ALA A 176 49.96 17.23 45.55
N TRP A 177 49.52 16.07 45.04
CA TRP A 177 50.29 15.28 44.09
C TRP A 177 50.52 16.02 42.77
N ALA A 178 49.50 16.69 42.25
CA ALA A 178 49.59 17.48 41.03
C ALA A 178 50.56 18.65 41.16
N ALA A 179 50.54 19.35 42.29
CA ALA A 179 51.48 20.42 42.61
C ALA A 179 52.93 19.89 42.76
N ALA A 180 53.11 18.70 43.33
CA ALA A 180 54.42 18.08 43.51
C ALA A 180 55.02 17.51 42.21
N THR A 181 54.17 17.06 41.28
CA THR A 181 54.60 16.37 40.05
C THR A 181 54.54 17.29 38.82
N GLY A 182 53.98 18.49 38.94
CA GLY A 182 53.77 19.43 37.82
C GLY A 182 52.72 18.97 36.80
N SER A 183 51.92 17.94 37.14
CA SER A 183 50.86 17.45 36.25
C SER A 183 49.64 18.36 36.38
N GLU A 184 49.18 18.97 35.29
CA GLU A 184 48.00 19.83 35.32
C GLU A 184 46.76 19.05 35.79
N VAL A 185 46.04 19.62 36.76
CA VAL A 185 44.74 19.11 37.24
C VAL A 185 43.69 19.52 36.21
N THR A 186 43.51 18.72 35.15
CA THR A 186 42.33 18.86 34.29
C THR A 186 41.16 18.15 34.97
N ALA A 187 40.24 18.95 35.52
CA ALA A 187 38.97 18.53 36.11
C ALA A 187 38.02 17.93 35.07
#